data_AF-A0A358L475-F1
#
_entry.id   AF-A0A358L475-F1
#
_cell.length_a   1.000
_cell.length_b   1.000
_cell.length_c   1.000
_cell.angle_alpha   90.00
_cell.angle_beta   90.00
_cell.angle_gamma   90.00
#
_symmetry.space_group_name_H-M   'P 1'
#
loop_
_entity.id
_entity.type
_entity.pdbx_description
1 polymer ?
#
loop_
_entity_poly.entity_id
_entity_poly.type
_entity_poly.pdbx_seq_one_letter_code
_entity_poly.pdbx_strand_id
1 'polypeptide(L)' 'MAKNAAALHILVKEEKLAQDLLAQLEQGADFEKLAKKHSICPSGKKGGHLGEFKQGAMVPAFDKVVFSCPLITPYGPLHT' A
#
# COMPACT_ATOMS: atom_id res chain seq x y z
N MET A 1 20.07 -2.24 -13.62
CA MET A 1 20.19 -1.57 -12.30
C MET A 1 18.97 -1.98 -11.50
N ALA A 2 19.13 -2.73 -10.41
CA ALA A 2 17.98 -3.10 -9.58
C ALA A 2 17.45 -1.83 -8.91
N LYS A 3 16.22 -1.44 -9.24
CA LYS A 3 15.55 -0.34 -8.55
C LYS A 3 15.01 -0.90 -7.24
N ASN A 4 15.44 -0.31 -6.13
CA ASN A 4 14.87 -0.58 -4.82
C ASN A 4 13.74 0.44 -4.59
N ALA A 5 12.65 0.00 -3.98
CA ALA A 5 11.56 0.88 -3.57
C ALA A 5 11.14 0.54 -2.14
N ALA A 6 10.79 1.57 -1.38
CA ALA A 6 10.10 1.43 -0.12
C ALA A 6 8.64 1.82 -0.33
N ALA A 7 7.72 0.97 0.11
CA ALA A 7 6.29 1.24 -0.02
C ALA A 7 5.52 0.86 1.23
N LEU A 8 4.40 1.57 1.40
CA LEU A 8 3.38 1.32 2.37
C LEU A 8 2.22 0.62 1.66
N HIS A 9 1.69 -0.46 2.23
CA HIS A 9 0.51 -1.13 1.68
C HIS A 9 -0.50 -1.52 2.75
N ILE A 10 -1.77 -1.46 2.36
CA ILE A 10 -2.89 -1.94 3.17
C ILE A 10 -3.56 -3.03 2.37
N LEU A 11 -3.46 -4.26 2.86
CA LEU A 11 -4.13 -5.40 2.25
C LEU A 11 -5.48 -5.56 2.94
N VAL A 12 -6.56 -5.41 2.19
CA VAL A 12 -7.93 -5.64 2.67
C VAL A 12 -8.60 -6.73 1.84
N LYS A 13 -9.55 -7.44 2.45
CA LYS A 13 -10.32 -8.49 1.76
C LYS A 13 -11.47 -7.94 0.90
N GLU A 14 -11.98 -6.77 1.27
CA GLU A 14 -13.13 -6.15 0.60
C GLU A 14 -12.73 -4.89 -0.15
N GLU A 15 -13.16 -4.79 -1.40
CA GLU A 15 -12.96 -3.60 -2.22
C GLU A 15 -13.64 -2.36 -1.62
N LYS A 16 -14.82 -2.54 -1.01
CA LYS A 16 -15.53 -1.44 -0.31
C LYS A 16 -14.68 -0.84 0.80
N LEU A 17 -13.96 -1.68 1.56
CA LEU A 17 -13.04 -1.17 2.58
C LEU A 17 -11.89 -0.42 1.93
N ALA A 18 -11.32 -0.89 0.81
CA ALA A 18 -10.25 -0.18 0.13
C ALA A 18 -10.69 1.22 -0.35
N GLN A 19 -11.91 1.33 -0.87
CA GLN A 19 -12.51 2.61 -1.30
C GLN A 19 -12.76 3.54 -0.11
N ASP A 20 -13.31 3.01 0.99
CA ASP A 20 -13.57 3.79 2.20
C ASP A 20 -12.26 4.33 2.81
N LEU A 21 -11.21 3.49 2.83
CA LEU A 21 -9.87 3.89 3.25
C LEU A 21 -9.27 4.99 2.37
N LEU A 22 -9.45 4.90 1.05
CA LEU A 22 -9.04 5.95 0.12
C LEU A 22 -9.77 7.27 0.41
N ALA A 23 -11.08 7.24 0.59
CA ALA A 23 -11.86 8.42 0.94
C ALA A 23 -11.41 9.02 2.30
N GLN A 24 -11.07 8.19 3.28
CA GLN A 24 -10.50 8.65 4.55
C GLN A 24 -9.12 9.28 4.38
N LEU A 25 -8.25 8.70 3.53
CA LEU A 25 -6.94 9.28 3.21
C LEU A 25 -7.07 10.64 2.52
N GLU A 26 -8.03 10.80 1.61
CA GLU A 26 -8.33 12.10 0.98
C GLU A 26 -8.84 13.13 2.00
N GLN A 27 -9.54 12.69 3.05
CA GLN A 27 -9.97 13.55 4.17
C GLN A 27 -8.83 13.89 5.14
N GLY A 28 -7.61 13.37 4.92
CA GLY A 28 -6.45 13.61 5.77
C GLY A 28 -6.27 12.62 6.92
N ALA A 29 -6.88 11.43 6.84
CA ALA A 29 -6.65 10.36 7.81
C ALA A 29 -5.22 9.80 7.71
N ASP A 30 -4.69 9.31 8.84
CA ASP A 30 -3.36 8.71 8.90
C ASP A 30 -3.33 7.31 8.26
N PHE A 31 -2.54 7.15 7.19
CA PHE A 31 -2.33 5.85 6.53
C PHE A 31 -1.86 4.78 7.51
N GLU A 32 -0.94 5.10 8.42
CA GLU A 32 -0.43 4.12 9.39
C GLU A 32 -1.51 3.61 10.35
N LYS A 33 -2.44 4.48 10.77
CA LYS A 33 -3.55 4.09 11.65
C LYS A 33 -4.52 3.18 10.91
N LEU A 34 -4.85 3.54 9.68
CA LEU A 34 -5.71 2.74 8.81
C LEU A 34 -5.08 1.39 8.50
N ALA A 35 -3.79 1.36 8.19
CA ALA A 35 -3.04 0.15 7.96
C ALA A 35 -2.99 -0.76 9.19
N LYS A 36 -2.77 -0.21 10.40
CA LYS A 36 -2.79 -0.98 11.65
C LYS A 36 -4.16 -1.60 11.95
N LYS A 37 -5.23 -0.91 11.57
CA LYS A 37 -6.60 -1.31 11.89
C LYS A 37 -7.22 -2.25 10.85
N HIS A 38 -6.93 -2.03 9.57
CA HIS A 38 -7.59 -2.70 8.45
C HIS A 38 -6.69 -3.66 7.67
N SER A 39 -5.36 -3.51 7.73
CA SER A 39 -4.47 -4.40 6.98
C SER A 39 -4.48 -5.81 7.56
N ILE A 40 -4.76 -6.80 6.71
CA ILE A 40 -4.71 -8.23 7.08
C ILE A 40 -3.28 -8.81 6.99
N CYS A 41 -2.33 -8.05 6.43
CA CYS A 41 -0.93 -8.46 6.36
C CYS A 41 -0.23 -8.27 7.71
N PRO A 42 0.73 -9.11 8.12
CA PRO A 42 1.56 -8.87 9.31
C PRO A 42 2.28 -7.51 9.29
N SER A 43 2.52 -6.92 8.12
CA SER A 43 3.03 -5.55 7.99
C SER A 43 2.07 -4.48 8.52
N GLY A 44 0.78 -4.80 8.66
CA GLY A 44 -0.24 -3.93 9.26
C GLY A 44 0.17 -3.45 10.65
N LYS A 45 0.74 -4.32 11.49
CA LYS A 45 1.24 -3.94 12.83
C LYS A 45 2.29 -2.83 12.77
N LYS A 46 3.08 -2.80 11.71
CA LYS A 46 4.04 -1.74 11.40
C LYS A 46 3.43 -0.66 10.50
N GLY A 47 2.14 -0.35 10.60
CA GLY A 47 1.54 0.72 9.77
C GLY A 47 1.56 0.46 8.27
N GLY A 48 1.66 -0.80 7.83
CA GLY A 48 1.74 -1.15 6.41
C GLY A 48 3.14 -1.03 5.81
N HIS A 49 4.17 -0.74 6.61
CA HIS A 49 5.56 -0.65 6.16
C HIS A 49 6.07 -2.01 5.68
N LEU A 50 6.32 -2.12 4.37
CA LEU A 50 7.00 -3.28 3.76
C LEU A 50 8.53 -3.17 3.84
N GLY A 51 9.06 -1.97 4.12
CA GLY A 51 10.49 -1.69 4.03
C GLY A 51 10.96 -1.59 2.57
N GLU A 52 12.27 -1.66 2.37
CA GLU A 52 12.87 -1.64 1.04
C GLU A 52 12.82 -3.03 0.39
N PHE A 53 12.26 -3.09 -0.80
CA PHE A 53 12.26 -4.29 -1.63
C PHE A 53 12.76 -3.98 -3.04
N LYS A 54 13.23 -5.02 -3.72
CA LYS A 54 13.72 -4.94 -5.10
C LYS A 54 12.56 -5.12 -6.07
N GLN A 55 12.67 -4.50 -7.24
CA GLN A 55 11.77 -4.77 -8.35
C GLN A 55 11.66 -6.28 -8.63
N GLY A 56 10.42 -6.78 -8.71
CA GLY A 56 10.10 -8.20 -8.90
C GLY A 56 10.05 -9.05 -7.63
N ALA A 57 10.26 -8.47 -6.44
CA ALA A 57 10.08 -9.18 -5.16
C ALA A 57 8.61 -9.31 -4.72
N MET A 58 7.72 -8.52 -5.32
CA MET A 58 6.29 -8.46 -5.02
C MET A 58 5.44 -8.84 -6.24
N VAL A 59 4.11 -8.95 -6.05
CA VAL A 59 3.18 -9.27 -7.13
C VAL A 59 3.32 -8.27 -8.29
N PRO A 60 3.24 -8.72 -9.57
CA PRO A 60 3.55 -7.88 -10.73
C PRO A 60 2.70 -6.60 -10.81
N ALA A 61 1.44 -6.67 -10.37
CA ALA A 61 0.56 -5.52 -10.32
C ALA A 61 1.07 -4.45 -9.33
N PHE A 62 1.52 -4.87 -8.15
CA PHE A 62 2.05 -3.97 -7.12
C PHE A 62 3.41 -3.40 -7.54
N ASP A 63 4.28 -4.24 -8.10
CA ASP A 63 5.59 -3.84 -8.61
C ASP A 63 5.45 -2.74 -9.67
N LYS A 64 4.54 -2.94 -10.64
CA LYS A 64 4.26 -1.92 -11.67
C LYS A 64 3.79 -0.60 -11.05
N VAL A 65 2.89 -0.63 -10.07
CA VAL A 65 2.38 0.58 -9.42
C VAL A 65 3.51 1.29 -8.67
N VAL A 66 4.27 0.58 -7.85
CA VAL A 66 5.36 1.17 -7.04
C VAL A 66 6.44 1.80 -7.92
N PHE A 67 6.79 1.17 -9.05
CA PHE A 67 7.82 1.67 -9.95
C PHE A 67 7.30 2.63 -11.04
N SER A 68 5.98 2.76 -11.20
CA SER A 68 5.35 3.65 -12.19
C SER A 68 4.70 4.89 -11.57
N CYS A 69 4.32 4.86 -10.29
CA CYS A 69 3.68 5.99 -9.62
C CYS A 69 4.70 6.99 -9.04
N PRO A 70 4.34 8.27 -8.96
CA PRO A 70 5.13 9.27 -8.27
C PRO A 70 5.22 8.98 -6.77
N LEU A 71 6.36 9.33 -6.17
CA LEU A 71 6.63 9.15 -4.75
C LEU A 71 5.60 9.91 -3.90
N ILE A 72 5.25 9.35 -2.73
CA ILE A 72 4.38 9.97 -1.70
C ILE A 72 2.90 10.10 -2.13
N THR A 73 2.51 9.52 -3.27
CA THR A 73 1.11 9.53 -3.71
C THR A 73 0.41 8.21 -3.35
N PRO A 74 -0.72 8.21 -2.62
CA PRO A 74 -1.49 7.00 -2.37
C PRO A 74 -2.13 6.51 -3.68
N TYR A 75 -2.03 5.22 -3.95
CA TYR A 75 -2.61 4.59 -5.13
C TYR A 75 -3.48 3.40 -4.73
N GLY A 76 -4.69 3.31 -5.30
CA GLY A 76 -5.58 2.18 -5.08
C GLY A 76 -6.95 2.36 -5.74
N PRO A 77 -7.89 1.40 -5.53
CA PRO A 77 -7.63 0.05 -5.05
C PRO A 77 -6.93 -0.78 -6.14
N LEU A 78 -5.93 -1.56 -5.76
CA LEU A 78 -5.23 -2.46 -6.66
C LEU A 78 -5.76 -3.88 -6.47
N HIS A 79 -6.34 -4.46 -7.53
CA HIS A 79 -6.70 -5.88 -7.54
C HIS A 79 -5.45 -6.72 -7.79
N THR A 80 -5.05 -7.50 -6.79
CA THR A 80 -3.89 -8.41 -6.79
C THR A 80 -4.30 -9.85 -6.61
#